data_AF-A0A3S3TW09-F1
#
_entry.id   AF-A0A3S3TW09-F1
#
_cell.length_a   1.000
_cell.length_b   1.000
_cell.length_c   1.000
_cell.angle_alpha   90.00
_cell.angle_beta   90.00
_cell.angle_gamma   90.00
#
_symmetry.space_group_name_H-M   'P 1'
#
loop_
_entity.id
_entity.type
_entity.pdbx_description
1 polymer ?
#
loop_
_entity_poly.entity_id
_entity_poly.type
_entity_poly.pdbx_seq_one_letter_code
_entity_poly.pdbx_strand_id
1 'polypeptide(L)'
;MADTDLEDCDCPKCPRGLPPWLATFADLMSLLMCFFVLLLSFSEINALKFKQIAGSLRDAFGVQSELKLKEIPKGTSIIMQEFSPGKPEPTPINEVRQFTTTVTQPDLDLSCTPGDETRTGQSAAVDGVKNEQTAQKVQQLIEQTESRAQQLATVLSQQVEQGSIEVETKGRKIIIRVQENGSFASGSAELEAEFYPVMENIKRVLRSVEGTIAIEGHTDSIPIDTERFESNWALSSARAVSVAHALIIGRDGIDPLRLQVRGYAETRPLESNATPEGRAKNRRVEIVLTEGLDPALKADLKELRETDTRLYDSLDLQDSELFNLRPDEVF
;
A
#
# COMPACT_ATOMS: atom_id res chain seq x y z
N MET A 1 -81.41 -38.43 36.68
CA MET A 1 -81.67 -37.75 37.96
C MET A 1 -80.32 -37.69 38.67
N ALA A 2 -79.56 -36.61 38.65
CA ALA A 2 -79.91 -35.21 38.51
C ALA A 2 -78.95 -34.50 37.55
N ASP A 3 -79.52 -33.63 36.71
CA ASP A 3 -78.84 -32.47 36.18
C ASP A 3 -78.49 -31.54 37.34
N THR A 4 -77.26 -31.06 37.39
CA THR A 4 -76.86 -29.90 38.21
C THR A 4 -75.95 -29.04 37.35
N ASP A 5 -76.60 -28.13 36.62
CA ASP A 5 -76.26 -26.71 36.51
C ASP A 5 -74.75 -26.40 36.54
N LEU A 6 -74.13 -26.49 35.37
CA LEU A 6 -72.88 -25.79 35.09
C LEU A 6 -73.21 -24.29 35.05
N GLU A 7 -72.98 -23.61 36.17
CA GLU A 7 -72.99 -22.15 36.25
C GLU A 7 -72.12 -21.57 35.13
N ASP A 8 -72.76 -20.78 34.27
CA ASP A 8 -72.12 -19.92 33.29
C ASP A 8 -71.11 -19.03 34.01
N CYS A 9 -69.83 -19.40 33.94
CA CYS A 9 -68.74 -18.52 34.32
C CYS A 9 -68.74 -17.31 33.38
N ASP A 10 -69.38 -16.22 33.81
CA ASP A 10 -69.35 -14.89 33.21
C ASP A 10 -67.90 -14.42 33.02
N CYS A 11 -67.31 -14.77 31.88
CA CYS A 11 -66.00 -14.29 31.48
C CYS A 11 -66.10 -12.77 31.27
N PRO A 12 -65.31 -11.94 31.97
CA PRO A 12 -65.33 -10.50 31.75
C PRO A 12 -64.99 -10.23 30.29
N LYS A 13 -65.88 -9.54 29.58
CA LYS A 13 -65.70 -9.21 28.15
C LYS A 13 -64.32 -8.57 27.97
N CYS A 14 -63.45 -9.26 27.23
CA CYS A 14 -62.11 -8.76 26.93
C CYS A 14 -62.22 -7.34 26.36
N PRO A 15 -61.40 -6.38 26.83
CA PRO A 15 -61.37 -5.05 26.24
C PRO A 15 -61.09 -5.20 24.75
N ARG A 16 -61.99 -4.68 23.92
CA ARG A 16 -61.84 -4.76 22.45
C ARG A 16 -60.70 -3.85 22.04
N GLY A 17 -59.62 -4.44 21.56
CA GLY A 17 -58.50 -3.72 20.97
C GLY A 17 -57.16 -4.28 21.41
N LEU A 18 -56.15 -4.04 20.58
CA LEU A 18 -54.77 -4.36 20.90
C LEU A 18 -54.23 -3.29 21.86
N PRO A 19 -53.32 -3.64 22.80
CA PRO A 19 -52.69 -2.67 23.66
C PRO A 19 -52.00 -1.56 22.83
N PRO A 20 -52.13 -0.27 23.18
CA PRO A 20 -51.58 0.82 22.37
C PRO A 20 -50.06 0.72 22.12
N TRP A 21 -49.31 0.14 23.07
CA TRP A 21 -47.86 -0.06 22.94
C TRP A 21 -47.46 -1.08 21.87
N LEU A 22 -48.36 -2.00 21.52
CA LEU A 22 -48.09 -3.05 20.55
C LEU A 22 -48.03 -2.47 19.13
N ALA A 23 -48.81 -1.42 18.85
CA ALA A 23 -48.79 -0.72 17.58
C ALA A 23 -47.42 -0.03 17.36
N THR A 24 -46.91 0.67 18.37
CA THR A 24 -45.58 1.31 18.29
C THR A 24 -44.44 0.29 18.22
N PHE A 25 -44.60 -0.87 18.87
CA PHE A 25 -43.63 -1.96 18.77
C PHE A 25 -43.59 -2.58 17.37
N ALA A 26 -44.76 -2.85 16.79
CA ALA A 26 -44.87 -3.40 15.43
C ALA A 26 -44.33 -2.43 14.37
N ASP A 27 -44.51 -1.12 14.56
CA ASP A 27 -43.95 -0.07 13.71
C ASP A 27 -42.42 -0.04 13.78
N LEU A 28 -41.84 -0.08 14.99
CA LEU A 28 -40.38 -0.13 15.18
C LEU A 28 -39.76 -1.39 14.56
N MET A 29 -40.39 -2.56 14.74
CA MET A 29 -39.92 -3.81 14.15
C MET A 29 -39.97 -3.78 12.62
N SER A 30 -40.98 -3.13 12.05
CA SER A 30 -41.13 -2.99 10.60
C SER A 30 -40.09 -2.01 10.01
N LEU A 31 -39.78 -0.92 10.71
CA LEU A 31 -38.68 -0.02 10.35
C LEU A 31 -37.31 -0.70 10.43
N LEU A 32 -37.09 -1.52 11.47
CA LEU A 32 -35.86 -2.27 11.64
C LEU A 32 -35.71 -3.33 10.52
N MET A 33 -36.79 -4.02 10.16
CA MET A 33 -36.81 -4.98 9.05
C MET A 33 -36.54 -4.29 7.71
N CYS A 34 -37.18 -3.16 7.43
CA CYS A 34 -36.92 -2.35 6.24
C CYS A 34 -35.45 -1.87 6.18
N PHE A 35 -34.90 -1.42 7.31
CA PHE A 35 -33.50 -1.00 7.42
C PHE A 35 -32.52 -2.14 7.08
N PHE A 36 -32.74 -3.35 7.62
CA PHE A 36 -31.90 -4.49 7.30
C PHE A 36 -32.05 -4.98 5.85
N VAL A 37 -33.25 -4.90 5.26
CA VAL A 37 -33.46 -5.18 3.83
C VAL A 37 -32.69 -4.19 2.96
N LEU A 38 -32.69 -2.90 3.31
CA LEU A 38 -31.90 -1.89 2.59
C LEU A 38 -30.40 -2.13 2.74
N LEU A 39 -29.91 -2.44 3.95
CA LEU A 39 -28.51 -2.78 4.17
C LEU A 39 -28.09 -4.02 3.37
N LEU A 40 -28.94 -5.06 3.33
CA LEU A 40 -28.68 -6.27 2.57
C LEU A 40 -28.69 -5.99 1.05
N SER A 41 -29.54 -5.08 0.58
CA SER A 41 -29.56 -4.68 -0.84
C SER A 41 -28.30 -3.93 -1.29
N PHE A 42 -27.58 -3.28 -0.37
CA PHE A 42 -26.29 -2.63 -0.63
C PHE A 42 -25.07 -3.53 -0.34
N SER A 43 -25.28 -4.73 0.19
CA SER A 43 -24.19 -5.61 0.62
C SER A 43 -23.46 -6.31 -0.53
N GLU A 44 -24.04 -6.35 -1.73
CA GLU A 44 -23.34 -6.84 -2.93
C GLU A 44 -23.41 -5.80 -4.06
N ILE A 45 -22.63 -4.73 -3.91
CA ILE A 45 -22.36 -3.83 -5.03
C ILE A 45 -21.46 -4.56 -6.02
N ASN A 46 -22.07 -5.24 -6.99
CA ASN A 46 -21.34 -5.71 -8.16
C ASN A 46 -20.95 -4.50 -9.02
N ALA A 47 -19.65 -4.19 -9.05
CA ALA A 47 -19.09 -3.04 -9.75
C ALA A 47 -19.50 -2.94 -11.23
N LEU A 48 -19.80 -4.07 -11.88
CA LEU A 48 -20.26 -4.11 -13.27
C LEU A 48 -21.71 -3.64 -13.42
N LYS A 49 -22.63 -4.08 -12.55
CA LYS A 49 -24.04 -3.65 -12.58
C LYS A 49 -24.19 -2.16 -12.26
N PHE A 50 -23.40 -1.66 -11.30
CA PHE A 50 -23.40 -0.23 -10.97
C PHE A 50 -22.88 0.63 -12.13
N LYS A 51 -21.81 0.20 -12.83
CA LYS A 51 -21.32 0.87 -14.05
C LYS A 51 -22.36 0.89 -15.17
N GLN A 52 -23.11 -0.20 -15.36
CA GLN A 52 -24.19 -0.26 -16.37
C GLN A 52 -25.33 0.70 -16.04
N ILE A 53 -25.77 0.74 -14.79
CA ILE A 53 -26.83 1.66 -14.33
C ILE A 53 -26.34 3.11 -14.41
N ALA A 54 -25.14 3.41 -13.91
CA ALA A 54 -24.55 4.75 -13.98
C ALA A 54 -24.30 5.22 -15.41
N GLY A 55 -23.90 4.32 -16.32
CA GLY A 55 -23.77 4.59 -17.76
C GLY A 55 -25.11 4.96 -18.38
N SER A 56 -26.15 4.14 -18.15
CA SER A 56 -27.51 4.43 -18.64
C SER A 56 -28.11 5.71 -18.06
N LEU A 57 -27.79 6.05 -16.80
CA LEU A 57 -28.21 7.30 -16.18
C LEU A 57 -27.47 8.49 -16.79
N ARG A 58 -26.16 8.37 -17.02
CA ARG A 58 -25.33 9.44 -17.61
C ARG A 58 -25.77 9.75 -19.05
N ASP A 59 -26.11 8.71 -19.81
CA ASP A 59 -26.61 8.85 -21.18
C ASP A 59 -28.03 9.46 -21.21
N ALA A 60 -28.89 9.12 -20.24
CA ALA A 60 -30.24 9.71 -20.11
C ALA A 60 -30.22 11.17 -19.61
N PHE A 61 -29.25 11.53 -18.77
CA PHE A 61 -29.10 12.89 -18.24
C PHE A 61 -28.27 13.82 -19.15
N GLY A 62 -27.72 13.32 -20.26
CA GLY A 62 -27.07 14.14 -21.28
C GLY A 62 -25.83 14.91 -20.81
N VAL A 63 -25.27 14.56 -19.64
CA VAL A 63 -24.08 15.22 -19.11
C VAL A 63 -22.85 14.63 -19.79
N GLN A 64 -22.62 15.07 -21.02
CA GLN A 64 -21.30 14.97 -21.65
C GLN A 64 -20.38 15.95 -20.92
N SER A 65 -19.65 15.46 -19.92
CA SER A 65 -18.45 16.14 -19.46
C SER A 65 -17.39 16.01 -20.56
N GLU A 66 -17.52 16.79 -21.63
CA GLU A 66 -16.44 16.98 -22.60
C GLU A 66 -15.30 17.73 -21.90
N LEU A 67 -14.34 16.97 -21.37
CA LEU A 67 -13.02 17.50 -21.02
C LEU A 67 -12.34 17.91 -22.32
N LYS A 68 -12.55 19.17 -22.74
CA LYS A 68 -11.77 19.78 -23.81
C LYS A 68 -10.32 19.90 -23.32
N LEU A 69 -9.49 18.94 -23.75
CA LEU A 69 -8.05 19.05 -23.65
C LEU A 69 -7.64 20.31 -24.41
N LYS A 70 -7.17 21.31 -23.66
CA LYS A 70 -6.64 22.55 -24.19
C LYS A 70 -5.37 22.21 -24.96
N GLU A 71 -5.45 22.14 -26.29
CA GLU A 71 -4.27 21.97 -27.13
C GLU A 71 -3.29 23.12 -26.89
N ILE A 72 -2.02 22.77 -26.70
CA ILE A 72 -0.94 23.75 -26.56
C ILE A 72 -0.76 24.41 -27.93
N PRO A 73 -0.88 25.74 -28.07
CA PRO A 73 -0.70 26.38 -29.35
C PRO A 73 0.75 26.20 -29.80
N LYS A 74 0.94 25.55 -30.96
CA LYS A 74 2.23 25.49 -31.61
C LYS A 74 2.57 26.89 -32.11
N GLY A 75 3.62 27.49 -31.56
CA GLY A 75 4.10 28.80 -31.98
C GLY A 75 4.48 28.79 -33.47
N THR A 76 3.77 29.56 -34.27
CA THR A 76 4.18 29.85 -35.64
C THR A 76 5.37 30.80 -35.59
N SER A 77 6.56 30.31 -35.96
CA SER A 77 7.75 31.14 -36.16
C SER A 77 7.45 32.21 -37.21
N ILE A 78 7.76 33.47 -36.88
CA ILE A 78 7.58 34.64 -37.75
C ILE A 78 8.89 35.03 -38.47
N ILE A 79 9.87 34.12 -38.56
CA ILE A 79 11.16 34.44 -39.17
C ILE A 79 11.19 34.00 -40.64
N MET A 80 10.91 34.99 -41.48
CA MET A 80 11.36 35.21 -42.87
C MET A 80 11.29 34.03 -43.85
N GLN A 81 10.20 33.98 -44.62
CA GLN A 81 10.14 33.31 -45.91
C GLN A 81 10.85 34.18 -46.97
N GLU A 82 12.14 33.95 -47.24
CA GLU A 82 12.75 34.24 -48.55
C GLU A 82 14.23 33.85 -48.57
N PHE A 83 14.50 32.61 -48.99
CA PHE A 83 15.76 32.25 -49.63
C PHE A 83 15.44 31.29 -50.77
N SER A 84 15.63 31.74 -52.00
CA SER A 84 15.55 30.90 -53.20
C SER A 84 16.86 30.12 -53.31
N PRO A 85 16.86 28.78 -53.14
CA PRO A 85 18.08 28.02 -53.37
C PRO A 85 18.36 28.01 -54.87
N GLY A 86 19.54 28.51 -55.28
CA GLY A 86 20.03 28.33 -56.65
C GLY A 86 20.11 26.83 -56.97
N LYS A 87 19.52 26.41 -58.09
CA LYS A 87 19.52 25.00 -58.51
C LYS A 87 20.97 24.51 -58.70
N PRO A 88 21.43 23.49 -57.97
CA PRO A 88 22.72 22.87 -58.26
C PRO A 88 22.56 21.94 -59.48
N GLU A 89 23.47 22.05 -60.45
CA GLU A 89 23.60 21.03 -61.49
C GLU A 89 24.36 19.82 -60.92
N PRO A 90 23.80 18.60 -60.98
CA PRO A 90 24.47 17.42 -60.44
C PRO A 90 25.63 17.01 -61.36
N THR A 91 26.79 16.72 -60.77
CA THR A 91 27.86 16.03 -61.48
C THR A 91 27.48 14.55 -61.66
N PRO A 92 27.59 13.99 -62.88
CA PRO A 92 27.26 12.60 -63.11
C PRO A 92 28.32 11.69 -62.48
N ILE A 93 27.93 10.93 -61.45
CA ILE A 93 28.72 9.82 -60.93
C ILE A 93 28.34 8.57 -61.73
N ASN A 94 29.35 7.89 -62.27
CA ASN A 94 29.15 6.69 -63.08
C ASN A 94 28.87 5.50 -62.16
N GLU A 95 27.59 5.16 -61.96
CA GLU A 95 27.18 3.98 -61.18
C GLU A 95 27.28 2.70 -62.03
N VAL A 96 28.19 1.80 -61.67
CA VAL A 96 28.19 0.42 -62.19
C VAL A 96 27.10 -0.35 -61.45
N ARG A 97 25.95 -0.59 -62.11
CA ARG A 97 24.86 -1.40 -61.53
C ARG A 97 25.13 -2.88 -61.76
N GLN A 98 25.37 -3.60 -60.67
CA GLN A 98 25.44 -5.05 -60.67
C GLN A 98 24.01 -5.61 -60.56
N PHE A 99 23.55 -6.31 -61.60
CA PHE A 99 22.29 -7.02 -61.58
C PHE A 99 22.49 -8.40 -60.95
N THR A 100 21.97 -8.64 -59.76
CA THR A 100 21.70 -9.98 -59.26
C THR A 100 20.20 -10.21 -59.28
N THR A 101 19.73 -10.90 -60.31
CA THR A 101 18.37 -11.40 -60.42
C THR A 101 18.20 -12.60 -59.49
N THR A 102 17.59 -12.42 -58.32
CA THR A 102 16.85 -13.50 -57.64
C THR A 102 15.78 -12.85 -56.76
N VAL A 103 14.55 -12.87 -57.25
CA VAL A 103 13.34 -12.48 -56.53
C VAL A 103 13.01 -13.60 -55.56
N THR A 104 13.01 -13.31 -54.26
CA THR A 104 12.37 -14.16 -53.25
C THR A 104 11.36 -13.30 -52.52
N GLN A 105 10.11 -13.76 -52.55
CA GLN A 105 8.89 -13.05 -52.18
C GLN A 105 8.86 -12.69 -50.69
N PRO A 106 8.32 -11.51 -50.32
CA PRO A 106 7.67 -11.33 -49.04
C PRO A 106 6.19 -11.69 -49.19
N ASP A 107 5.78 -12.82 -48.63
CA ASP A 107 4.38 -13.06 -48.28
C ASP A 107 4.04 -12.23 -47.04
N LEU A 108 3.21 -11.21 -47.21
CA LEU A 108 2.21 -10.86 -46.21
C LEU A 108 1.02 -10.19 -46.91
N ASP A 109 0.06 -11.01 -47.30
CA ASP A 109 -1.19 -10.61 -47.93
C ASP A 109 -2.10 -9.91 -46.90
N LEU A 110 -2.02 -8.57 -46.84
CA LEU A 110 -2.96 -7.72 -46.13
C LEU A 110 -4.11 -7.34 -47.08
N SER A 111 -5.03 -8.28 -47.26
CA SER A 111 -6.34 -8.00 -47.85
C SER A 111 -7.18 -7.19 -46.86
N CYS A 112 -7.07 -5.87 -46.95
CA CYS A 112 -8.02 -4.95 -46.34
C CYS A 112 -9.39 -5.11 -47.03
N THR A 113 -10.29 -5.86 -46.39
CA THR A 113 -11.72 -5.78 -46.69
C THR A 113 -12.31 -4.62 -45.88
N PRO A 114 -13.01 -3.66 -46.51
CA PRO A 114 -13.66 -2.58 -45.77
C PRO A 114 -14.97 -3.11 -45.21
N GLY A 115 -15.00 -3.36 -43.90
CA GLY A 115 -16.22 -3.66 -43.17
C GLY A 115 -16.07 -4.67 -42.05
N ASP A 116 -15.25 -4.36 -41.05
CA ASP A 116 -15.41 -4.93 -39.70
C ASP A 116 -14.68 -4.07 -38.66
N GLU A 117 -15.39 -3.17 -37.98
CA GLU A 117 -14.89 -2.43 -36.80
C GLU A 117 -14.89 -3.34 -35.55
N THR A 118 -14.14 -4.44 -35.62
CA THR A 118 -14.03 -5.36 -34.49
C THR A 118 -12.56 -5.74 -34.23
N ARG A 119 -11.71 -4.76 -33.92
CA ARG A 119 -10.37 -4.99 -33.36
C ARG A 119 -9.96 -3.93 -32.33
N THR A 120 -10.63 -3.92 -31.18
CA THR A 120 -10.19 -3.23 -29.95
C THR A 120 -10.38 -4.09 -28.70
N GLY A 121 -10.31 -5.42 -28.83
CA GLY A 121 -10.63 -6.35 -27.74
C GLY A 121 -9.53 -7.33 -27.28
N GLN A 122 -8.35 -7.36 -27.90
CA GLN A 122 -7.37 -8.43 -27.64
C GLN A 122 -6.16 -8.07 -26.76
N SER A 123 -5.81 -6.79 -26.58
CA SER A 123 -4.75 -6.42 -25.61
C SER A 123 -5.25 -6.43 -24.15
N ALA A 124 -6.48 -5.98 -23.90
CA ALA A 124 -7.02 -5.89 -22.55
C ALA A 124 -7.12 -7.24 -21.80
N ALA A 125 -7.30 -8.35 -22.52
CA ALA A 125 -7.38 -9.69 -21.91
C ALA A 125 -6.01 -10.27 -21.55
N VAL A 126 -4.95 -9.92 -22.29
CA VAL A 126 -3.58 -10.39 -22.02
C VAL A 126 -2.95 -9.58 -20.88
N ASP A 127 -3.20 -8.28 -20.85
CA ASP A 127 -2.71 -7.37 -19.79
C ASP A 127 -3.38 -7.67 -18.44
N GLY A 128 -4.67 -8.03 -18.43
CA GLY A 128 -5.38 -8.46 -17.23
C GLY A 128 -4.79 -9.72 -16.58
N VAL A 129 -4.45 -10.74 -17.39
CA VAL A 129 -3.85 -11.99 -16.90
C VAL A 129 -2.44 -11.75 -16.34
N LYS A 130 -1.63 -10.90 -16.98
CA LYS A 130 -0.30 -10.52 -16.48
C LYS A 130 -0.41 -9.80 -15.13
N ASN A 131 -1.35 -8.87 -15.00
CA ASN A 131 -1.54 -8.10 -13.76
C ASN A 131 -2.02 -8.98 -12.60
N GLU A 132 -2.94 -9.91 -12.86
CA GLU A 132 -3.39 -10.88 -11.84
C GLU A 132 -2.25 -11.81 -11.39
N GLN A 133 -1.40 -12.27 -12.30
CA GLN A 133 -0.23 -13.09 -11.95
C GLN A 133 0.79 -12.32 -11.09
N THR A 134 1.05 -11.06 -11.44
CA THR A 134 1.92 -10.17 -10.65
C THR A 134 1.36 -9.98 -9.24
N ALA A 135 0.06 -9.70 -9.12
CA ALA A 135 -0.61 -9.56 -7.83
C ALA A 135 -0.53 -10.84 -6.99
N GLN A 136 -0.77 -12.01 -7.58
CA GLN A 136 -0.64 -13.31 -6.88
C GLN A 136 0.79 -13.56 -6.40
N LYS A 137 1.80 -13.27 -7.23
CA LYS A 137 3.21 -13.43 -6.85
C LYS A 137 3.60 -12.51 -5.69
N VAL A 138 3.13 -11.27 -5.71
CA VAL A 138 3.35 -10.31 -4.61
C VAL A 138 2.67 -10.79 -3.33
N GLN A 139 1.43 -11.28 -3.41
CA GLN A 139 0.70 -11.80 -2.25
C GLN A 139 1.44 -12.99 -1.61
N GLN A 140 1.94 -13.92 -2.42
CA GLN A 140 2.75 -15.04 -1.94
C GLN A 140 4.02 -14.58 -1.21
N LEU A 141 4.67 -13.53 -1.72
CA LEU A 141 5.85 -12.98 -1.08
C LEU A 141 5.52 -12.30 0.26
N ILE A 142 4.38 -11.62 0.36
CA ILE A 142 3.88 -11.06 1.62
C ILE A 142 3.64 -12.18 2.65
N GLU A 143 2.95 -13.25 2.26
CA GLU A 143 2.69 -14.40 3.13
C GLU A 143 3.99 -15.08 3.62
N GLN A 144 5.01 -15.15 2.75
CA GLN A 144 6.33 -15.63 3.16
C GLN A 144 7.00 -14.69 4.18
N THR A 145 6.91 -13.37 3.98
CA THR A 145 7.42 -12.38 4.95
C THR A 145 6.72 -12.53 6.30
N GLU A 146 5.40 -12.71 6.31
CA GLU A 146 4.62 -12.96 7.53
C GLU A 146 5.06 -14.24 8.26
N SER A 147 5.24 -15.35 7.52
CA SER A 147 5.71 -16.60 8.11
C SER A 147 7.09 -16.45 8.76
N ARG A 148 8.02 -15.71 8.14
CA ARG A 148 9.34 -15.42 8.71
C ARG A 148 9.23 -14.55 9.97
N ALA A 149 8.37 -13.55 9.97
CA ALA A 149 8.15 -12.70 11.14
C ALA A 149 7.56 -13.49 12.32
N GLN A 150 6.65 -14.45 12.06
CA GLN A 150 6.13 -15.35 13.08
C GLN A 150 7.22 -16.27 13.67
N GLN A 151 8.14 -16.77 12.83
CA GLN A 151 9.29 -17.53 13.31
C GLN A 151 10.19 -16.68 14.21
N LEU A 152 10.44 -15.41 13.83
CA LEU A 152 11.18 -14.46 14.66
C LEU A 152 10.46 -14.22 16.00
N ALA A 153 9.16 -13.98 15.98
CA ALA A 153 8.36 -13.78 17.19
C ALA A 153 8.41 -15.01 18.12
N THR A 154 8.48 -16.22 17.55
CA THR A 154 8.62 -17.46 18.33
C THR A 154 9.98 -17.52 19.03
N VAL A 155 11.06 -17.17 18.34
CA VAL A 155 12.43 -17.13 18.90
C VAL A 155 12.55 -16.07 20.00
N LEU A 156 11.82 -14.97 19.88
CA LEU A 156 11.83 -13.84 20.82
C LEU A 156 10.64 -13.88 21.81
N SER A 157 9.92 -15.00 21.90
CA SER A 157 8.68 -15.13 22.69
C SER A 157 8.83 -14.66 24.13
N GLN A 158 9.94 -14.99 24.80
CA GLN A 158 10.21 -14.55 26.16
C GLN A 158 10.27 -13.02 26.29
N GLN A 159 10.93 -12.34 25.35
CA GLN A 159 11.04 -10.88 25.36
C GLN A 159 9.74 -10.19 24.94
N VAL A 160 8.95 -10.84 24.11
CA VAL A 160 7.61 -10.38 23.73
C VAL A 160 6.65 -10.47 24.92
N GLU A 161 6.68 -11.56 25.69
CA GLU A 161 5.88 -11.72 26.90
C GLU A 161 6.23 -10.68 27.98
N GLN A 162 7.49 -10.28 28.06
CA GLN A 162 7.96 -9.23 28.97
C GLN A 162 7.60 -7.81 28.49
N GLY A 163 7.06 -7.66 27.27
CA GLY A 163 6.69 -6.36 26.68
C GLY A 163 7.88 -5.51 26.23
N SER A 164 9.10 -6.07 26.19
CA SER A 164 10.31 -5.35 25.76
C SER A 164 10.40 -5.25 24.24
N ILE A 165 9.79 -6.20 23.52
CA ILE A 165 9.82 -6.29 22.05
C ILE A 165 8.41 -6.56 21.51
N GLU A 166 8.06 -5.88 20.43
CA GLU A 166 6.89 -6.20 19.61
C GLU A 166 7.34 -6.44 18.16
N VAL A 167 6.73 -7.41 17.49
CA VAL A 167 7.00 -7.69 16.08
C VAL A 167 5.70 -7.54 15.31
N GLU A 168 5.71 -6.67 14.29
CA GLU A 168 4.59 -6.45 13.40
C GLU A 168 5.04 -6.58 11.94
N THR A 169 4.15 -7.05 11.08
CA THR A 169 4.34 -7.11 9.63
C THR A 169 3.38 -6.18 8.93
N LYS A 170 3.90 -5.37 7.99
CA LYS A 170 3.11 -4.52 7.11
C LYS A 170 3.54 -4.73 5.67
N GLY A 171 2.75 -5.49 4.91
CA GLY A 171 3.12 -5.94 3.58
C GLY A 171 4.45 -6.68 3.59
N ARG A 172 5.47 -6.11 2.91
CA ARG A 172 6.83 -6.67 2.83
C ARG A 172 7.84 -6.05 3.81
N LYS A 173 7.33 -5.40 4.85
CA LYS A 173 8.13 -4.82 5.93
C LYS A 173 7.94 -5.61 7.21
N ILE A 174 9.04 -5.98 7.84
CA ILE A 174 9.05 -6.51 9.20
C ILE A 174 9.48 -5.37 10.12
N ILE A 175 8.62 -4.98 11.05
CA ILE A 175 8.85 -3.90 12.00
C ILE A 175 9.05 -4.53 13.38
N ILE A 176 10.26 -4.42 13.90
CA ILE A 176 10.60 -4.87 15.25
C ILE A 176 10.67 -3.63 16.13
N ARG A 177 9.73 -3.48 17.06
CA ARG A 177 9.73 -2.37 18.03
C ARG A 177 10.43 -2.81 19.29
N VAL A 178 11.42 -2.04 19.70
CA VAL A 178 12.17 -2.22 20.94
C VAL A 178 11.80 -1.06 21.86
N GLN A 179 11.13 -1.38 22.97
CA GLN A 179 10.74 -0.36 23.96
C GLN A 179 11.97 0.13 24.73
N GLU A 180 12.01 1.41 25.07
CA GLU A 180 13.11 1.99 25.88
C GLU A 180 13.28 1.27 27.22
N ASN A 181 12.16 0.97 27.90
CA ASN A 181 12.15 0.28 29.18
C ASN A 181 12.74 -1.14 29.01
N GLY A 182 13.97 -1.32 29.49
CA GLY A 182 14.69 -2.60 29.44
C GLY A 182 15.71 -2.72 28.29
N SER A 183 15.81 -1.71 27.41
CA SER A 183 16.86 -1.67 26.38
C SER A 183 17.83 -0.49 26.55
N PHE A 184 17.37 0.64 27.11
CA PHE A 184 18.19 1.83 27.39
C PHE A 184 17.90 2.38 28.78
N ALA A 185 18.92 2.96 29.42
CA ALA A 185 18.71 3.83 30.58
C ALA A 185 17.92 5.09 30.18
N SER A 186 17.15 5.61 31.14
CA SER A 186 16.37 6.86 30.97
C SER A 186 17.28 8.02 30.55
N GLY A 187 16.96 8.68 29.45
CA GLY A 187 17.74 9.80 28.91
C GLY A 187 19.11 9.41 28.33
N SER A 188 19.43 8.11 28.24
CA SER A 188 20.67 7.63 27.64
C SER A 188 20.43 7.03 26.25
N ALA A 189 21.46 7.06 25.41
CA ALA A 189 21.52 6.32 24.15
C ALA A 189 22.34 5.02 24.25
N GLU A 190 22.84 4.69 25.44
CA GLU A 190 23.64 3.49 25.66
C GLU A 190 22.73 2.29 25.92
N LEU A 191 23.02 1.17 25.24
CA LEU A 191 22.27 -0.07 25.37
C LEU A 191 22.66 -0.78 26.67
N GLU A 192 21.65 -1.24 27.40
CA GLU A 192 21.83 -2.04 28.61
C GLU A 192 22.48 -3.40 28.30
N ALA A 193 23.29 -3.90 29.23
CA ALA A 193 24.07 -5.13 29.06
C ALA A 193 23.16 -6.36 28.81
N GLU A 194 22.01 -6.39 29.48
CA GLU A 194 21.00 -7.44 29.40
C GLU A 194 20.34 -7.52 28.01
N PHE A 195 20.44 -6.45 27.22
CA PHE A 195 19.80 -6.38 25.89
C PHE A 195 20.69 -6.91 24.75
N TYR A 196 22.01 -7.03 24.95
CA TYR A 196 22.91 -7.55 23.92
C TYR A 196 22.56 -8.97 23.43
N PRO A 197 22.19 -9.95 24.29
CA PRO A 197 21.77 -11.28 23.84
C PRO A 197 20.53 -11.25 22.94
N VAL A 198 19.62 -10.30 23.19
CA VAL A 198 18.43 -10.08 22.36
C VAL A 198 18.84 -9.55 20.99
N MET A 199 19.77 -8.58 20.96
CA MET A 199 20.31 -8.03 19.73
C MET A 199 20.98 -9.10 18.87
N GLU A 200 21.67 -10.08 19.48
CA GLU A 200 22.24 -11.22 18.76
C GLU A 200 21.17 -12.10 18.09
N ASN A 201 20.03 -12.32 18.74
CA ASN A 201 18.92 -13.08 18.16
C ASN A 201 18.29 -12.32 16.99
N ILE A 202 18.07 -11.01 17.14
CA ILE A 202 17.58 -10.14 16.06
C ILE A 202 18.57 -10.17 14.87
N LYS A 203 19.86 -9.99 15.14
CA LYS A 203 20.93 -10.03 14.14
C LYS A 203 20.95 -11.32 13.33
N ARG A 204 20.76 -12.47 13.99
CA ARG A 204 20.69 -13.78 13.31
C ARG A 204 19.59 -13.84 12.26
N VAL A 205 18.41 -13.28 12.56
CA VAL A 205 17.27 -13.28 11.64
C VAL A 205 17.43 -12.22 10.54
N LEU A 206 17.92 -11.03 10.88
CA LEU A 206 18.17 -9.98 9.88
C LEU A 206 19.24 -10.38 8.85
N ARG A 207 20.14 -11.31 9.20
CA ARG A 207 21.12 -11.88 8.28
C ARG A 207 20.54 -12.91 7.31
N SER A 208 19.53 -13.67 7.71
CA SER A 208 18.93 -14.69 6.84
C SER A 208 18.02 -14.10 5.77
N VAL A 209 17.61 -12.84 5.95
CA VAL A 209 16.72 -12.14 5.02
C VAL A 209 17.50 -11.06 4.28
N GLU A 210 17.30 -10.97 2.97
CA GLU A 210 17.84 -9.90 2.13
C GLU A 210 16.95 -8.66 2.18
N GLY A 211 17.55 -7.47 2.08
CA GLY A 211 16.80 -6.21 2.11
C GLY A 211 17.51 -5.10 2.87
N THR A 212 16.91 -3.92 2.86
CA THR A 212 17.41 -2.75 3.59
C THR A 212 16.86 -2.75 5.01
N ILE A 213 17.68 -2.32 5.96
CA ILE A 213 17.33 -2.26 7.38
C ILE A 213 17.41 -0.80 7.80
N ALA A 214 16.26 -0.19 8.07
CA ALA A 214 16.17 1.14 8.63
C ALA A 214 15.98 1.06 10.15
N ILE A 215 16.81 1.77 10.90
CA ILE A 215 16.71 1.86 12.35
C ILE A 215 16.21 3.26 12.68
N GLU A 216 15.01 3.31 13.23
CA GLU A 216 14.23 4.52 13.44
C GLU A 216 14.09 4.77 14.95
N GLY A 217 14.72 5.83 15.46
CA GLY A 217 14.63 6.22 16.86
C GLY A 217 13.48 7.18 17.12
N HIS A 218 12.76 6.98 18.22
CA HIS A 218 11.64 7.82 18.62
C HIS A 218 11.73 8.25 20.10
N THR A 219 11.16 9.40 20.41
CA THR A 219 10.99 9.92 21.78
C THR A 219 9.52 10.21 22.05
N ASP A 220 9.20 10.50 23.31
CA ASP A 220 7.95 11.18 23.64
C ASP A 220 8.08 12.68 23.39
N SER A 221 7.01 13.41 23.68
CA SER A 221 6.94 14.87 23.52
C SER A 221 7.53 15.66 24.69
N ILE A 222 8.18 15.02 25.66
CA ILE A 222 8.80 15.76 26.77
C ILE A 222 10.16 16.24 26.25
N PRO A 223 10.41 17.57 26.21
CA PRO A 223 11.70 18.07 25.79
C PRO A 223 12.78 17.62 26.79
N ILE A 224 13.87 17.09 26.26
CA ILE A 224 15.08 16.83 27.04
C ILE A 224 16.10 17.93 26.79
N ASP A 225 16.84 18.28 27.82
CA ASP A 225 18.04 19.10 27.74
C ASP A 225 19.04 18.54 28.75
N THR A 226 20.01 17.78 28.25
CA THR A 226 21.04 17.12 29.05
C THR A 226 22.41 17.49 28.50
N GLU A 227 23.45 17.39 29.31
CA GLU A 227 24.82 17.70 28.88
C GLU A 227 25.25 16.89 27.63
N ARG A 228 24.71 15.68 27.46
CA ARG A 228 25.02 14.80 26.33
C ARG A 228 24.08 14.98 25.13
N PHE A 229 22.83 15.36 25.35
CA PHE A 229 21.81 15.49 24.32
C PHE A 229 21.04 16.79 24.50
N GLU A 230 21.24 17.70 23.55
CA GLU A 230 20.61 19.03 23.49
C GLU A 230 19.12 18.98 23.10
N SER A 231 18.65 17.88 22.51
CA SER A 231 17.26 17.73 22.08
C SER A 231 16.85 16.27 21.86
N ASN A 232 15.53 16.04 21.76
CA ASN A 232 14.94 14.75 21.40
C ASN A 232 15.43 14.22 20.03
N TRP A 233 15.78 15.11 19.10
CA TRP A 233 16.39 14.74 17.82
C TRP A 233 17.76 14.10 18.01
N ALA A 234 18.59 14.68 18.88
CA ALA A 234 19.90 14.13 19.20
C ALA A 234 19.79 12.78 19.90
N LEU A 235 18.91 12.65 20.91
CA LEU A 235 18.72 11.39 21.64
C LEU A 235 18.17 10.27 20.77
N SER A 236 17.10 10.53 20.00
CA SER A 236 16.51 9.51 19.11
C SER A 236 17.51 9.02 18.06
N SER A 237 18.24 9.94 17.42
CA SER A 237 19.28 9.60 16.45
C SER A 237 20.40 8.78 17.09
N ALA A 238 20.88 9.20 18.26
CA ALA A 238 21.94 8.49 18.98
C ALA A 238 21.53 7.07 19.39
N ARG A 239 20.29 6.87 19.86
CA ARG A 239 19.75 5.53 20.17
C ARG A 239 19.75 4.62 18.95
N ALA A 240 19.29 5.14 17.82
CA ALA A 240 19.27 4.41 16.56
C ALA A 240 20.70 4.06 16.10
N VAL A 241 21.67 4.96 16.29
CA VAL A 241 23.10 4.67 16.03
C VAL A 241 23.62 3.55 16.95
N SER A 242 23.30 3.56 18.23
CA SER A 242 23.74 2.51 19.17
C SER A 242 23.22 1.13 18.77
N VAL A 243 21.95 1.03 18.36
CA VAL A 243 21.37 -0.22 17.82
C VAL A 243 22.07 -0.64 16.54
N ALA A 244 22.32 0.28 15.61
CA ALA A 244 23.04 -0.01 14.38
C ALA A 244 24.43 -0.56 14.66
N HIS A 245 25.14 0.07 15.60
CA HIS A 245 26.47 -0.35 16.02
C HIS A 245 26.46 -1.76 16.63
N ALA A 246 25.47 -2.07 17.49
CA ALA A 246 25.30 -3.40 18.07
C ALA A 246 24.99 -4.49 17.03
N LEU A 247 24.33 -4.14 15.92
CA LEU A 247 24.08 -5.03 14.79
C LEU A 247 25.31 -5.25 13.90
N ILE A 248 26.22 -4.29 13.82
CA ILE A 248 27.45 -4.38 13.00
C ILE A 248 28.57 -5.12 13.74
N ILE A 249 28.68 -4.93 15.06
CA ILE A 249 29.78 -5.51 15.84
C ILE A 249 29.63 -7.04 15.97
N GLY A 250 30.78 -7.72 15.94
CA GLY A 250 30.91 -9.15 16.20
C GLY A 250 31.44 -9.92 14.99
N ARG A 251 31.63 -11.23 15.16
CA ARG A 251 32.07 -12.11 14.04
C ARG A 251 31.01 -12.20 12.94
N ASP A 252 29.74 -12.02 13.32
CA ASP A 252 28.59 -12.10 12.45
C ASP A 252 27.85 -10.75 12.35
N GLY A 253 28.58 -9.67 12.06
CA GLY A 253 28.01 -8.34 11.79
C GLY A 253 27.11 -8.28 10.55
N ILE A 254 26.10 -7.40 10.56
CA ILE A 254 25.33 -7.07 9.36
C ILE A 254 26.17 -6.18 8.43
N ASP A 255 26.02 -6.36 7.12
CA ASP A 255 26.66 -5.49 6.12
C ASP A 255 26.22 -4.02 6.34
N PRO A 256 27.16 -3.10 6.60
CA PRO A 256 26.86 -1.68 6.79
C PRO A 256 26.11 -1.04 5.61
N LEU A 257 26.28 -1.54 4.38
CA LEU A 257 25.60 -1.02 3.20
C LEU A 257 24.08 -1.24 3.23
N ARG A 258 23.61 -2.19 4.05
CA ARG A 258 22.17 -2.47 4.23
C ARG A 258 21.52 -1.58 5.27
N LEU A 259 22.32 -0.90 6.10
CA LEU A 259 21.83 -0.17 7.27
C LEU A 259 21.56 1.30 6.95
N GLN A 260 20.43 1.79 7.43
CA GLN A 260 20.07 3.20 7.43
C GLN A 260 19.67 3.59 8.85
N VAL A 261 20.08 4.77 9.30
CA VAL A 261 19.75 5.27 10.63
C VAL A 261 18.95 6.55 10.50
N ARG A 262 17.85 6.65 11.24
CA ARG A 262 16.92 7.79 11.24
C ARG A 262 16.51 8.12 12.67
N GLY A 263 16.51 9.40 13.02
CA GLY A 263 15.89 9.90 14.25
C GLY A 263 14.63 10.68 13.90
N TYR A 264 13.51 10.37 14.55
CA TYR A 264 12.23 11.05 14.33
C TYR A 264 11.78 11.90 15.51
N ALA A 265 12.50 11.86 16.64
CA ALA A 265 12.06 12.48 17.89
C ALA A 265 10.59 12.10 18.19
N GLU A 266 9.75 13.09 18.48
CA GLU A 266 8.32 12.94 18.81
C GLU A 266 7.38 13.01 17.59
N THR A 267 7.90 13.19 16.38
CA THR A 267 7.09 13.50 15.18
C THR A 267 6.20 12.35 14.69
N ARG A 268 6.47 11.13 15.15
CA ARG A 268 5.72 9.91 14.80
C ARG A 268 5.28 9.18 16.08
N PRO A 269 4.28 9.69 16.82
CA PRO A 269 3.75 9.00 18.00
C PRO A 269 2.90 7.79 17.58
N LEU A 270 3.03 6.69 18.32
CA LEU A 270 2.10 5.55 18.20
C LEU A 270 0.84 5.78 19.02
N GLU A 271 0.99 6.44 20.17
CA GLU A 271 -0.05 6.64 21.17
C GLU A 271 -0.09 8.10 21.63
N SER A 272 -1.16 8.47 22.33
CA SER A 272 -1.30 9.84 22.83
C SER A 272 -0.23 10.17 23.88
N ASN A 273 0.53 11.26 23.64
CA ASN A 273 1.52 11.77 24.59
C ASN A 273 0.90 12.36 25.88
N ALA A 274 -0.44 12.47 25.96
CA ALA A 274 -1.11 12.96 27.16
C ALA A 274 -0.93 12.04 28.37
N THR A 275 -0.86 10.72 28.14
CA THR A 275 -0.76 9.72 29.22
C THR A 275 0.68 9.26 29.43
N PRO A 276 1.14 8.99 30.68
CA PRO A 276 2.45 8.40 30.94
C PRO A 276 2.66 7.08 30.18
N GLU A 277 1.62 6.26 30.06
CA GLU A 277 1.63 4.97 29.39
C GLU A 277 1.83 5.15 27.87
N GLY A 278 1.09 6.09 27.26
CA GLY A 278 1.26 6.42 25.84
C GLY A 278 2.65 6.98 25.53
N ARG A 279 3.19 7.84 26.41
CA ARG A 279 4.57 8.32 26.29
C ARG A 279 5.59 7.18 26.35
N ALA A 280 5.42 6.23 27.27
CA ALA A 280 6.31 5.08 27.36
C ALA A 280 6.33 4.26 26.07
N LYS A 281 5.16 4.02 25.46
CA LYS A 281 5.07 3.36 24.14
C LYS A 281 5.69 4.18 23.01
N ASN A 282 5.69 5.51 23.11
CA ASN A 282 6.29 6.38 22.10
C ASN A 282 7.83 6.42 22.17
N ARG A 283 8.42 6.17 23.35
CA ARG A 283 9.87 6.04 23.54
C ARG A 283 10.33 4.63 23.13
N ARG A 284 10.53 4.45 21.82
CA ARG A 284 10.98 3.18 21.23
C ARG A 284 12.05 3.37 20.16
N VAL A 285 12.69 2.28 19.79
CA VAL A 285 13.47 2.17 18.55
C VAL A 285 12.81 1.12 17.66
N GLU A 286 12.55 1.45 16.41
CA GLU A 286 11.97 0.55 15.43
C GLU A 286 13.07 0.07 14.47
N ILE A 287 13.21 -1.23 14.31
CA ILE A 287 14.07 -1.84 13.30
C ILE A 287 13.15 -2.32 12.18
N VAL A 288 13.19 -1.61 11.06
CA VAL A 288 12.35 -1.83 9.88
C VAL A 288 13.17 -2.54 8.81
N LEU A 289 12.93 -3.83 8.63
CA LEU A 289 13.47 -4.60 7.52
C LEU A 289 12.51 -4.49 6.34
N THR A 290 12.97 -3.89 5.25
CA THR A 290 12.24 -3.85 3.98
C THR A 290 12.86 -4.85 3.03
N GLU A 291 12.13 -5.93 2.73
CA GLU A 291 12.59 -6.92 1.77
C GLU A 291 12.65 -6.29 0.37
N GLY A 292 13.76 -6.53 -0.34
CA GLY A 292 13.87 -6.11 -1.73
C GLY A 292 12.86 -6.84 -2.62
N LEU A 293 12.34 -6.13 -3.61
CA LEU A 293 11.64 -6.75 -4.72
C LEU A 293 12.59 -6.92 -5.90
N ASP A 294 12.45 -8.04 -6.62
CA ASP A 294 13.15 -8.28 -7.86
C ASP A 294 12.96 -7.09 -8.81
N PRO A 295 14.01 -6.60 -9.49
CA PRO A 295 13.89 -5.47 -10.42
C PRO A 295 12.81 -5.66 -11.49
N ALA A 296 12.62 -6.90 -11.95
CA ALA A 296 11.54 -7.26 -12.87
C ALA A 296 10.16 -7.06 -12.23
N LEU A 297 9.98 -7.54 -11.00
CA LEU A 297 8.71 -7.40 -10.27
C LEU A 297 8.43 -5.95 -9.88
N LYS A 298 9.46 -5.14 -9.61
CA LYS A 298 9.33 -3.69 -9.41
C LYS A 298 8.84 -2.99 -10.68
N ALA A 299 9.36 -3.36 -11.84
CA ALA A 299 8.92 -2.82 -13.13
C ALA A 299 7.46 -3.22 -13.41
N ASP A 300 7.11 -4.48 -13.20
CA ASP A 300 5.74 -4.99 -13.35
C ASP A 300 4.77 -4.31 -12.36
N LEU A 301 5.19 -4.04 -11.12
CA LEU A 301 4.39 -3.30 -10.13
C LEU A 301 4.17 -1.84 -10.52
N LYS A 302 5.18 -1.20 -11.11
CA LYS A 302 5.05 0.17 -11.63
C LYS A 302 4.04 0.21 -12.77
N GLU A 303 4.13 -0.74 -13.70
CA GLU A 303 3.17 -0.92 -14.80
C GLU A 303 1.75 -1.20 -14.27
N LEU A 304 1.63 -2.05 -13.25
CA LEU A 304 0.35 -2.39 -12.61
C LEU A 304 -0.29 -1.17 -11.93
N ARG A 305 0.51 -0.34 -11.25
CA ARG A 305 0.01 0.91 -10.63
C ARG A 305 -0.59 1.88 -11.66
N GLU A 306 0.00 1.96 -12.84
CA GLU A 306 -0.43 2.82 -13.94
C GLU A 306 -1.65 2.24 -14.70
N THR A 307 -1.75 0.92 -14.80
CA THR A 307 -2.76 0.23 -15.61
C THR A 307 -4.02 -0.13 -14.81
N ASP A 308 -3.86 -0.64 -13.58
CA ASP A 308 -4.94 -1.04 -12.69
C ASP A 308 -4.65 -0.64 -11.24
N THR A 309 -4.92 0.64 -10.94
CA THR A 309 -4.72 1.22 -9.60
C THR A 309 -5.53 0.51 -8.52
N ARG A 310 -6.70 -0.09 -8.84
CA ARG A 310 -7.51 -0.80 -7.83
C ARG A 310 -6.83 -2.07 -7.36
N LEU A 311 -6.25 -2.82 -8.30
CA LEU A 311 -5.52 -4.03 -7.97
C LEU A 311 -4.23 -3.71 -7.21
N TYR A 312 -3.54 -2.63 -7.58
CA TYR A 312 -2.36 -2.15 -6.85
C TYR A 312 -2.70 -1.76 -5.41
N ASP A 313 -3.74 -0.95 -5.20
CA ASP A 313 -4.16 -0.50 -3.86
C ASP A 313 -4.59 -1.67 -2.96
N SER A 314 -5.08 -2.77 -3.54
CA SER A 314 -5.44 -3.98 -2.79
C SER A 314 -4.25 -4.74 -2.21
N LEU A 315 -3.03 -4.50 -2.71
CA LEU A 315 -1.81 -5.20 -2.28
C LEU A 315 -1.17 -4.58 -1.01
N ASP A 316 -1.75 -3.50 -0.45
CA ASP A 316 -1.27 -2.76 0.74
C ASP A 316 0.25 -2.49 0.76
N LEU A 317 0.82 -2.24 -0.42
CA LEU A 317 2.22 -1.89 -0.59
C LEU A 317 2.40 -0.40 -0.23
N GLN A 318 2.69 -0.11 1.04
CA GLN A 318 3.07 1.26 1.44
C GLN A 318 4.48 1.59 0.94
N ASP A 319 4.58 2.04 -0.32
CA ASP A 319 5.82 2.58 -0.90
C ASP A 319 6.12 3.94 -0.29
N SER A 320 6.99 3.95 0.73
CA SER A 320 7.56 5.17 1.28
C SER A 320 8.83 5.55 0.50
N GLU A 321 8.70 5.78 -0.80
CA GLU A 321 9.78 6.42 -1.58
C GLU A 321 9.53 7.93 -1.61
N LEU A 322 10.13 8.62 -0.63
CA LEU A 322 9.88 10.04 -0.36
C LEU A 322 10.51 11.00 -1.39
N PHE A 323 11.34 10.52 -2.30
CA PHE A 323 11.91 11.35 -3.36
C PHE A 323 12.17 10.51 -4.63
N ASN A 324 11.17 10.40 -5.48
CA ASN A 324 11.36 10.01 -6.88
C ASN A 324 11.63 11.27 -7.71
N LEU A 325 12.75 11.95 -7.41
CA LEU A 325 13.21 13.04 -8.27
C LEU A 325 14.04 12.45 -9.40
N ARG A 326 13.61 12.72 -10.64
CA ARG A 326 14.39 12.33 -11.81
C ARG A 326 15.66 13.19 -11.90
N PRO A 327 16.72 12.75 -12.61
CA PRO A 327 17.92 13.57 -12.80
C PRO A 327 17.66 14.94 -13.43
N ASP A 328 16.56 15.11 -14.18
CA ASP A 328 16.07 16.38 -14.74
C ASP A 328 15.26 17.25 -13.75
N GLU A 329 14.93 16.72 -12.57
CA GLU A 329 14.22 17.42 -11.49
C GLU A 329 15.19 17.90 -10.38
N VAL A 330 16.49 17.59 -10.50
CA VAL A 330 17.56 18.12 -9.65
C VAL A 330 18.39 19.11 -10.46
N PHE A 331 17.93 20.38 -10.45
CA PHE A 331 18.57 21.60 -10.97
C PHE A 331 19.36 21.52 -12.29
#